data_AF-A0A383A7D7-F1
#
_entry.id   AF-A0A383A7D7-F1
#
_cell.length_a   1.000
_cell.length_b   1.000
_cell.length_c   1.000
_cell.angle_alpha   90.00
_cell.angle_beta   90.00
_cell.angle_gamma   90.00
#
_symmetry.space_group_name_H-M   'P 1'
#
loop_
_entity.id
_entity.type
_entity.pdbx_description
1 polymer ?
#
loop_
_entity_poly.entity_id
_entity_poly.type
_entity_poly.pdbx_seq_one_letter_code
_entity_poly.pdbx_strand_id
1 'polypeptide(L)'
;MKSISSGRPYDTPKEIANTAREQEGNSSNTEPDFRIARDGTWFYHGSPILRKSLVKLYSTVLKCGSGGRFWLETPVERVEVSVEDAPFIAVSATKVGVGENQIIYFQTS
;
A
#
# COMPACT_ATOMS: atom_id res chain seq x y z
N MET A 1 37.83 27.12 -18.44
CA MET A 1 38.00 27.76 -17.12
C MET A 1 36.97 27.18 -16.18
N LYS A 2 37.39 26.32 -15.25
CA LYS A 2 36.49 25.75 -14.23
C LYS A 2 36.60 26.63 -12.99
N SER A 3 35.52 27.30 -12.61
CA SER A 3 35.44 28.06 -11.35
C SER A 3 35.42 27.07 -10.18
N ILE A 4 36.44 27.15 -9.34
CA ILE A 4 36.60 26.34 -8.14
C ILE A 4 35.86 27.07 -7.03
N SER A 5 34.78 26.47 -6.50
CA SER A 5 34.05 26.99 -5.35
C SER A 5 34.97 27.02 -4.12
N SER A 6 35.16 28.19 -3.53
CA SER A 6 35.97 28.38 -2.33
C SER A 6 35.23 27.85 -1.09
N GLY A 7 35.54 26.64 -0.65
CA GLY A 7 35.13 26.15 0.67
C GLY A 7 35.83 26.94 1.77
N ARG A 8 35.11 27.36 2.81
CA ARG A 8 35.69 28.09 3.94
C ARG A 8 36.40 27.11 4.90
N PRO A 9 37.48 27.53 5.59
CA PRO A 9 38.43 26.59 6.18
C PRO A 9 38.04 26.04 7.57
N TYR A 10 36.82 26.30 8.07
CA TYR A 10 36.44 25.95 9.45
C TYR A 10 34.95 25.62 9.62
N ASP A 11 34.31 24.97 8.65
CA ASP A 11 32.97 24.43 8.89
C ASP A 11 33.06 23.32 9.95
N THR A 12 32.35 23.49 11.05
CA THR A 12 32.34 22.50 12.13
C THR A 12 31.66 21.21 11.68
N PRO A 13 31.94 20.02 12.28
CA PRO A 13 31.28 18.77 11.88
C PRO A 13 29.74 18.83 11.89
N LYS A 14 29.16 19.77 12.66
CA LYS A 14 27.71 20.03 12.70
C LYS A 14 27.22 20.93 11.57
N GLU A 15 28.02 21.87 11.07
CA GLU A 15 27.65 22.73 9.92
C GLU A 15 27.69 21.96 8.61
N ILE A 16 28.70 21.11 8.39
CA ILE A 16 28.77 20.22 7.21
C ILE A 16 27.56 19.25 7.19
N ALA A 17 27.14 18.79 8.38
CA ALA A 17 25.96 17.94 8.55
C ALA A 17 24.62 18.67 8.34
N ASN A 18 24.59 20.00 8.53
CA ASN A 18 23.39 20.81 8.33
C ASN A 18 23.27 21.28 6.87
N THR A 19 24.38 21.60 6.20
CA THR A 19 24.36 21.95 4.76
C THR A 19 23.98 20.76 3.86
N ALA A 20 24.25 19.53 4.31
CA ALA A 20 23.83 18.31 3.61
C ALA A 20 22.35 17.92 3.86
N ARG A 21 21.63 18.61 4.75
CA ARG A 21 20.26 18.25 5.16
C ARG A 21 19.14 19.12 4.58
N GLU A 22 19.47 20.10 3.74
CA GLU A 22 18.49 21.00 3.11
C GLU A 22 18.34 20.75 1.60
N GLN A 23 18.38 19.48 1.20
CA GLN A 23 18.06 19.02 -0.15
C GLN A 23 17.13 17.80 -0.10
N GLU A 24 16.01 17.89 0.62
CA GLU A 24 14.83 17.04 0.33
C GLU A 24 13.56 17.88 0.43
N GLY A 25 13.30 18.66 -0.62
CA GLY A 25 11.92 18.91 -1.00
C GLY A 25 11.35 17.59 -1.49
N ASN A 26 10.80 16.77 -0.61
CA ASN A 26 9.97 15.64 -1.03
C ASN A 26 8.53 15.96 -0.64
N SER A 27 7.77 16.47 -1.61
CA SER A 27 6.32 16.28 -1.60
C SER A 27 6.12 14.78 -1.45
N SER A 28 5.81 14.30 -0.24
CA SER A 28 5.71 12.87 0.05
C SER A 28 4.47 12.32 -0.65
N ASN A 29 4.61 12.09 -1.94
CA ASN A 29 3.77 11.21 -2.73
C ASN A 29 4.17 9.77 -2.36
N THR A 30 4.14 9.46 -1.05
CA THR A 30 4.52 8.15 -0.53
C THR A 30 3.39 7.21 -0.90
N GLU A 31 3.68 6.29 -1.83
CA GLU A 31 2.77 5.20 -2.16
C GLU A 31 2.41 4.44 -0.86
N PRO A 32 1.15 4.07 -0.64
CA PRO A 32 0.75 3.36 0.56
C PRO A 32 1.57 2.08 0.74
N ASP A 33 1.96 1.78 1.98
CA ASP A 33 2.77 0.60 2.28
C ASP A 33 2.10 -0.70 1.82
N PHE A 34 0.76 -0.75 1.89
CA PHE A 34 -0.05 -1.84 1.38
C PHE A 34 -0.66 -1.51 0.02
N ARG A 35 -0.51 -2.44 -0.93
CA ARG A 35 -1.17 -2.40 -2.24
C ARG A 35 -1.78 -3.74 -2.60
N ILE A 36 -2.98 -3.72 -3.17
CA ILE A 36 -3.63 -4.88 -3.80
C ILE A 36 -3.63 -4.62 -5.32
N ALA A 37 -2.87 -5.42 -6.05
CA ALA A 37 -2.82 -5.36 -7.51
C ALA A 37 -4.12 -5.90 -8.13
N ARG A 38 -4.36 -5.55 -9.39
CA ARG A 38 -5.52 -6.04 -10.17
C ARG A 38 -5.64 -7.57 -10.21
N ASP A 39 -4.52 -8.29 -10.14
CA ASP A 39 -4.48 -9.76 -10.12
C ASP A 39 -4.70 -10.37 -8.71
N GLY A 40 -4.97 -9.54 -7.71
CA GLY A 40 -5.23 -9.93 -6.34
C GLY A 40 -3.97 -10.12 -5.50
N THR A 41 -2.78 -9.89 -6.06
CA THR A 41 -1.52 -9.95 -5.31
C THR A 41 -1.43 -8.81 -4.31
N TRP A 42 -1.18 -9.16 -3.05
CA TRP A 42 -0.92 -8.20 -1.99
C TRP A 42 0.57 -7.86 -1.94
N PHE A 43 0.88 -6.57 -1.78
CA PHE A 43 2.23 -6.05 -1.62
C PHE A 43 2.35 -5.32 -0.29
N TYR A 44 3.50 -5.45 0.33
CA TYR A 44 3.93 -4.62 1.47
C TYR A 44 5.31 -4.04 1.18
N HIS A 45 5.44 -2.72 1.19
CA HIS A 45 6.66 -1.99 0.76
C HIS A 45 7.21 -2.51 -0.58
N GLY A 46 6.32 -2.67 -1.57
CA GLY A 46 6.68 -3.12 -2.92
C GLY A 46 7.03 -4.61 -3.05
N SER A 47 7.10 -5.38 -1.95
CA SER A 47 7.37 -6.82 -1.99
C SER A 47 6.07 -7.64 -1.93
N PRO A 48 5.90 -8.69 -2.76
CA PRO A 48 4.67 -9.48 -2.75
C PRO A 48 4.56 -10.36 -1.50
N ILE A 49 3.37 -10.41 -0.91
CA ILE A 49 3.04 -11.28 0.21
C ILE A 49 2.57 -12.63 -0.35
N LEU A 50 3.47 -13.61 -0.41
CA LEU A 50 3.18 -14.95 -0.96
C LEU A 50 2.46 -15.89 0.03
N ARG A 51 2.44 -15.54 1.31
CA ARG A 51 1.82 -16.38 2.35
C ARG A 51 0.32 -16.17 2.39
N LYS A 52 -0.44 -17.10 1.80
CA LYS A 52 -1.90 -17.05 1.76
C LYS A 52 -2.58 -16.86 3.12
N SER A 53 -2.05 -17.47 4.18
CA SER A 53 -2.58 -17.28 5.54
C SER A 53 -2.47 -15.84 6.03
N LEU A 54 -1.41 -15.14 5.64
CA LEU A 54 -1.18 -13.74 6.00
C LEU A 54 -2.08 -12.80 5.19
N VAL A 55 -2.22 -13.05 3.87
CA VAL A 55 -3.20 -12.35 3.02
C VAL A 55 -4.61 -12.51 3.60
N LYS A 56 -4.98 -13.73 3.98
CA LYS A 56 -6.27 -14.01 4.62
C LYS A 56 -6.44 -13.26 5.93
N LEU A 57 -5.41 -13.19 6.78
CA LEU A 57 -5.46 -12.41 8.02
C LEU A 57 -5.76 -10.93 7.73
N TYR A 58 -4.99 -10.29 6.85
CA TYR A 58 -5.20 -8.88 6.52
C TYR A 58 -6.56 -8.62 5.87
N SER A 59 -7.04 -9.54 5.03
CA SER A 59 -8.37 -9.41 4.43
C SER A 59 -9.51 -9.34 5.45
N THR A 60 -9.35 -9.94 6.64
CA THR A 60 -10.39 -9.91 7.69
C THR A 60 -10.59 -8.53 8.30
N VAL A 61 -9.56 -7.69 8.26
CA VAL A 61 -9.56 -6.33 8.80
C VAL A 61 -9.66 -5.26 7.71
N LEU A 62 -9.80 -5.66 6.44
CA LEU A 62 -9.98 -4.73 5.33
C LEU A 62 -11.38 -4.12 5.34
N LYS A 63 -11.46 -2.79 5.28
CA LYS A 63 -12.71 -2.01 5.27
C LYS A 63 -12.75 -1.11 4.05
N CYS A 64 -13.92 -1.03 3.42
CA CYS A 64 -14.22 -0.03 2.40
C CYS A 64 -14.73 1.23 3.10
N GLY A 65 -13.98 2.33 2.99
CA GLY A 65 -14.35 3.64 3.47
C GLY A 65 -15.13 4.45 2.44
N SER A 66 -15.31 5.74 2.72
CA SER A 66 -15.96 6.66 1.79
C SER A 66 -15.10 6.94 0.56
N GLY A 67 -15.78 7.11 -0.58
CA GLY A 67 -15.13 7.46 -1.85
C GLY A 67 -14.30 6.35 -2.47
N GLY A 68 -14.56 5.07 -2.13
CA GLY A 68 -13.85 3.93 -2.71
C GLY A 68 -12.44 3.70 -2.16
N ARG A 69 -12.10 4.33 -1.02
CA ARG A 69 -10.83 4.10 -0.33
C ARG A 69 -10.89 2.87 0.56
N PHE A 70 -9.77 2.17 0.71
CA PHE A 70 -9.69 0.96 1.51
C PHE A 70 -8.70 1.12 2.66
N TRP A 71 -8.99 0.45 3.77
CA TRP A 71 -8.22 0.57 5.01
C TRP A 71 -8.07 -0.79 5.69
N LEU A 72 -6.88 -1.11 6.21
CA LEU A 72 -6.74 -2.12 7.25
C LEU A 72 -7.07 -1.47 8.58
N GLU A 73 -8.14 -1.94 9.23
CA GLU A 73 -8.64 -1.36 10.48
C GLU A 73 -8.58 -2.37 11.62
N THR A 74 -7.79 -2.05 12.62
CA THR A 74 -7.77 -2.73 13.92
C THR A 74 -8.19 -1.74 15.01
N PRO A 75 -8.48 -2.18 16.26
CA PRO A 75 -8.92 -1.26 17.31
C PRO A 75 -7.97 -0.09 17.60
N VAL A 76 -6.68 -0.24 17.31
CA VAL A 76 -5.63 0.73 17.66
C VAL A 76 -4.97 1.37 16.44
N GLU A 77 -5.18 0.83 15.24
CA GLU A 77 -4.45 1.22 14.05
C GLU A 77 -5.36 1.24 12.82
N ARG A 78 -5.09 2.19 11.92
CA ARG A 78 -5.75 2.32 10.63
C ARG A 78 -4.71 2.70 9.57
N VAL A 79 -4.55 1.84 8.57
CA VAL A 79 -3.58 2.03 7.47
C VAL A 79 -4.31 2.00 6.14
N GLU A 80 -4.00 2.96 5.25
CA GLU A 80 -4.59 3.01 3.91
C GLU A 80 -4.05 1.87 3.04
N VAL A 81 -4.90 1.30 2.20
CA VAL A 81 -4.55 0.26 1.22
C VAL A 81 -4.85 0.80 -0.16
N SER A 82 -3.81 0.88 -1.00
CA SER A 82 -4.00 1.15 -2.42
C SER A 82 -4.62 -0.07 -3.10
N VAL A 83 -5.71 0.09 -3.82
CA VAL A 83 -6.40 -0.99 -4.55
C VAL A 83 -6.52 -0.57 -6.01
N GLU A 84 -5.89 -1.31 -6.91
CA GLU A 84 -5.87 -0.95 -8.33
C GLU A 84 -7.22 -1.11 -9.04
N ASP A 85 -8.04 -2.04 -8.58
CA ASP A 85 -9.32 -2.39 -9.20
C ASP A 85 -10.35 -2.82 -8.15
N ALA A 86 -10.16 -4.01 -7.58
CA ALA A 86 -11.01 -4.57 -6.54
C ALA A 86 -10.16 -5.29 -5.48
N PRO A 87 -10.59 -5.30 -4.20
CA PRO A 87 -9.83 -5.94 -3.13
C PRO A 87 -9.88 -7.48 -3.19
N PHE A 88 -10.86 -8.03 -3.91
CA PHE A 88 -11.09 -9.47 -4.01
C PHE A 88 -11.41 -9.85 -5.45
N ILE A 89 -10.89 -11.01 -5.86
CA ILE A 89 -11.20 -11.63 -7.15
C ILE A 89 -12.04 -12.87 -6.90
N ALA A 90 -13.21 -12.94 -7.51
CA ALA A 90 -14.00 -14.15 -7.55
C ALA A 90 -13.36 -15.16 -8.52
N VAL A 91 -12.99 -16.34 -8.01
CA VAL A 91 -12.33 -17.41 -8.79
C VAL A 91 -13.22 -18.62 -9.03
N SER A 92 -14.36 -18.69 -8.33
CA SER A 92 -15.34 -19.78 -8.45
C SER A 92 -16.74 -19.26 -8.10
N ALA A 93 -17.76 -19.86 -8.71
CA ALA A 93 -19.17 -19.57 -8.46
C ALA A 93 -19.98 -20.88 -8.35
N THR A 94 -20.74 -21.03 -7.28
CA THR A 94 -21.60 -22.18 -7.02
C THR A 94 -23.06 -21.74 -6.95
N LYS A 95 -23.88 -22.24 -7.86
CA LYS A 95 -25.34 -22.00 -7.87
C LYS A 95 -26.07 -23.01 -7.01
N VAL A 96 -26.97 -22.53 -6.15
CA VAL A 96 -27.92 -23.33 -5.38
C VAL A 96 -29.34 -22.87 -5.73
N GLY A 97 -30.26 -23.81 -5.95
CA GLY A 97 -31.65 -23.50 -6.35
C GLY A 97 -31.83 -23.28 -7.86
N VAL A 98 -33.04 -22.83 -8.24
CA VAL A 98 -33.48 -22.72 -9.65
C VAL A 98 -34.30 -21.44 -9.85
N GLY A 99 -34.22 -20.88 -11.07
CA GLY A 99 -35.02 -19.72 -11.47
C GLY A 99 -34.60 -18.43 -10.76
N GLU A 100 -35.58 -17.60 -10.41
CA GLU A 100 -35.37 -16.30 -9.76
C GLU A 100 -34.90 -16.43 -8.30
N ASN A 101 -35.13 -17.59 -7.67
CA ASN A 101 -34.77 -17.86 -6.28
C ASN A 101 -33.39 -18.52 -6.13
N GLN A 102 -32.57 -18.54 -7.18
CA GLN A 102 -31.24 -19.11 -7.11
C GLN A 102 -30.29 -18.23 -6.27
N ILE A 103 -29.40 -18.87 -5.52
CA ILE A 103 -28.32 -18.20 -4.78
C ILE A 103 -27.01 -18.58 -5.44
N ILE A 104 -26.16 -17.57 -5.72
CA ILE A 104 -24.82 -17.78 -6.28
C ILE A 104 -23.80 -17.45 -5.21
N TYR A 105 -23.05 -18.45 -4.76
CA TYR A 105 -21.93 -18.30 -3.84
C TYR A 105 -20.65 -18.11 -4.62
N PHE A 106 -19.90 -17.05 -4.32
CA PHE A 106 -18.58 -16.83 -4.90
C PHE A 106 -17.49 -17.24 -3.91
N GLN A 107 -16.38 -17.76 -4.42
CA GLN A 107 -15.16 -17.97 -3.65
C GLN A 107 -14.07 -17.05 -4.17
N THR A 108 -13.24 -16.53 -3.27
CA THR A 108 -12.12 -15.63 -3.60
C THR A 108 -10.77 -16.33 -3.42
N SER A 109 -9.75 -15.82 -4.11
CA SER A 109 -8.37 -16.35 -4.15
C SER A 109 -7.62 -16.32 -2.81
#